data_AF-A0A354PK96-F1
#
_entry.id   AF-A0A354PK96-F1
#
_cell.length_a   1.000
_cell.length_b   1.000
_cell.length_c   1.000
_cell.angle_alpha   90.00
_cell.angle_beta   90.00
_cell.angle_gamma   90.00
#
_symmetry.space_group_name_H-M   'P 1'
#
loop_
_entity.id
_entity.type
_entity.pdbx_description
1 polymer ?
#
loop_
_entity_poly.entity_id
_entity_poly.type
_entity_poly.pdbx_seq_one_letter_code
_entity_poly.pdbx_strand_id
1 'polypeptide(L)'
;MILLPTRGIAARQRAVTQHHIDIDVFADWIEGSVLFEDIEVSVTDVVDVLLEEELYQNQDFAREIAQVAWLEIEQRKKHSGGYYGVVIDGNWVKRSGDATNQTAHKFLLTLSLAVSYDWWRNAFGANYTEQGRHFESLTEMAISALTPGWSVFSTGWKGGTANSHFLSVAA
;
A
#
# COMPACT_ATOMS: atom_id res chain seq x y z
N MET A 1 -3.81 11.16 -6.71
CA MET A 1 -3.95 10.16 -5.62
C MET A 1 -4.70 8.95 -6.18
N ILE A 2 -4.51 7.75 -5.62
CA ILE A 2 -5.35 6.61 -6.02
C ILE A 2 -6.82 6.89 -5.63
N LEU A 3 -7.77 6.26 -6.30
CA LEU A 3 -9.20 6.43 -6.02
C LEU A 3 -9.50 6.16 -4.53
N LEU A 4 -10.50 6.82 -3.95
CA LEU A 4 -10.86 6.55 -2.55
C LEU A 4 -11.37 5.11 -2.36
N PRO A 5 -10.96 4.42 -1.27
CA PRO A 5 -11.52 3.14 -0.90
C PRO A 5 -13.04 3.16 -0.70
N THR A 6 -13.71 2.15 -1.23
CA THR A 6 -15.18 1.98 -1.12
C THR A 6 -15.65 1.58 0.28
N ARG A 7 -14.73 1.12 1.13
CA ARG A 7 -14.94 0.72 2.52
C ARG A 7 -13.90 1.39 3.40
N GLY A 8 -14.19 1.57 4.68
CA GLY A 8 -13.28 2.21 5.64
C GLY A 8 -13.26 3.74 5.56
N ILE A 9 -13.38 4.33 4.37
CA ILE A 9 -13.44 5.81 4.17
C ILE A 9 -14.81 6.24 3.59
N ALA A 10 -15.75 5.29 3.47
CA ALA A 10 -16.91 5.42 2.60
C ALA A 10 -17.83 6.62 2.91
N ALA A 11 -18.14 7.36 1.85
CA ALA A 11 -19.01 8.54 1.73
C ALA A 11 -20.48 8.40 2.17
N ARG A 12 -20.87 7.29 2.82
CA ARG A 12 -22.27 7.06 3.17
C ARG A 12 -22.76 7.92 4.33
N GLN A 13 -21.86 8.48 5.12
CA GLN A 13 -22.20 9.35 6.25
C GLN A 13 -21.21 10.50 6.30
N ARG A 14 -21.70 11.72 6.07
CA ARG A 14 -20.91 12.95 6.28
C ARG A 14 -20.49 13.03 7.73
N ALA A 15 -19.20 13.22 7.98
CA ALA A 15 -18.67 13.46 9.31
C ALA A 15 -18.98 14.90 9.71
N VAL A 16 -19.99 15.10 10.58
CA VAL A 16 -20.37 16.44 11.08
C VAL A 16 -19.75 16.70 12.46
N THR A 17 -19.78 15.69 13.34
CA THR A 17 -19.30 15.81 14.73
C THR A 17 -18.38 14.66 15.15
N GLN A 18 -18.31 13.59 14.36
CA GLN A 18 -17.49 12.42 14.65
C GLN A 18 -16.86 11.89 13.35
N HIS A 19 -15.60 11.48 13.44
CA HIS A 19 -14.91 10.80 12.33
C HIS A 19 -15.47 9.38 12.16
N HIS A 20 -15.94 9.07 10.96
CA HIS A 20 -16.41 7.73 10.57
C HIS A 20 -15.44 7.04 9.61
N ILE A 21 -14.16 7.39 9.72
CA ILE A 21 -13.08 6.85 8.91
C ILE A 21 -12.32 5.82 9.73
N ASP A 22 -12.13 4.64 9.15
CA ASP A 22 -11.16 3.65 9.61
C ASP A 22 -9.75 4.17 9.31
N ILE A 23 -9.00 4.44 10.38
CA ILE A 23 -7.70 5.08 10.27
C ILE A 23 -6.69 4.21 9.53
N ASP A 24 -6.81 2.88 9.65
CA ASP A 24 -5.87 1.96 9.02
C ASP A 24 -6.02 2.00 7.50
N VAL A 25 -7.27 1.99 7.03
CA VAL A 25 -7.59 2.10 5.60
C VAL A 25 -7.22 3.48 5.06
N PHE A 26 -7.36 4.53 5.89
CA PHE A 26 -7.01 5.89 5.49
C PHE A 26 -5.50 6.11 5.37
N ALA A 27 -4.72 5.59 6.32
CA ALA A 27 -3.27 5.52 6.20
C ALA A 27 -2.86 4.73 4.96
N ASP A 28 -3.43 3.53 4.75
CA ASP A 28 -3.12 2.71 3.58
C ASP A 28 -3.38 3.44 2.26
N TRP A 29 -4.47 4.20 2.17
CA TRP A 29 -4.81 4.97 0.97
C TRP A 29 -3.79 6.08 0.68
N ILE A 30 -3.32 6.79 1.71
CA ILE A 30 -2.27 7.82 1.57
C ILE A 30 -0.96 7.16 1.14
N GLU A 31 -0.56 6.08 1.81
CA GLU A 31 0.66 5.33 1.47
C GLU A 31 0.60 4.76 0.06
N GLY A 32 -0.57 4.24 -0.34
CA GLY A 32 -0.80 3.67 -1.66
C GLY A 32 -0.70 4.73 -2.74
N SER A 33 -1.24 5.92 -2.49
CA SER A 33 -1.10 7.07 -3.37
C SER A 33 0.37 7.39 -3.62
N VAL A 34 1.21 7.42 -2.58
CA VAL A 34 2.64 7.73 -2.73
C VAL A 34 3.42 6.60 -3.41
N LEU A 35 3.13 5.34 -3.06
CA LEU A 35 3.91 4.19 -3.51
C LEU A 35 3.54 3.69 -4.91
N PHE A 36 2.30 3.88 -5.35
CA PHE A 36 1.81 3.37 -6.63
C PHE A 36 1.69 4.46 -7.70
N GLU A 37 1.33 5.69 -7.35
CA GLU A 37 1.24 6.80 -8.32
C GLU A 37 2.54 7.62 -8.44
N ASP A 38 3.54 7.34 -7.60
CA ASP A 38 4.81 8.06 -7.57
C ASP A 38 4.67 9.57 -7.36
N ILE A 39 3.72 9.94 -6.49
CA ILE A 39 3.46 11.32 -6.09
C ILE A 39 3.87 11.55 -4.64
N GLU A 40 4.17 12.80 -4.30
CA GLU A 40 4.21 13.25 -2.91
C GLU A 40 2.81 13.72 -2.52
N VAL A 41 2.40 13.45 -1.28
CA VAL A 41 1.07 13.80 -0.78
C VAL A 41 1.22 14.69 0.44
N SER A 42 0.63 15.89 0.41
CA SER A 42 0.55 16.76 1.56
C SER A 42 -0.74 16.57 2.37
N VAL A 43 -0.73 17.02 3.62
CA VAL A 43 -1.95 17.13 4.44
C VAL A 43 -3.00 17.98 3.73
N THR A 44 -2.61 19.04 3.02
CA THR A 44 -3.54 19.90 2.28
C THR A 44 -4.20 19.12 1.14
N ASP A 45 -3.43 18.36 0.36
CA ASP A 45 -3.98 17.55 -0.74
C ASP A 45 -5.02 16.56 -0.21
N VAL A 46 -4.75 15.93 0.94
CA VAL A 46 -5.68 15.01 1.59
C VAL A 46 -6.95 15.74 2.06
N VAL A 47 -6.81 16.91 2.68
CA VAL A 47 -7.95 17.72 3.14
C VAL A 47 -8.82 18.16 1.95
N ASP A 48 -8.20 18.57 0.85
CA ASP A 48 -8.91 18.99 -0.35
C ASP A 48 -9.73 17.82 -0.92
N VAL A 49 -9.15 16.61 -1.03
CA VAL A 49 -9.89 15.40 -1.43
C VAL A 49 -11.06 15.10 -0.49
N LEU A 50 -10.87 15.21 0.84
CA LEU A 50 -11.93 14.97 1.81
C LEU A 50 -13.11 15.96 1.67
N LEU A 51 -12.84 17.19 1.25
CA LEU A 51 -13.86 18.22 1.02
C LEU A 51 -14.52 18.06 -0.36
N GLU A 52 -13.74 17.82 -1.40
CA GLU A 52 -14.21 17.62 -2.78
C GLU A 52 -15.12 16.40 -2.91
N GLU A 53 -14.78 15.32 -2.21
CA GLU A 53 -15.59 14.08 -2.16
C GLU A 53 -16.72 14.17 -1.14
N GLU A 54 -16.97 15.36 -0.58
CA GLU A 54 -18.02 15.68 0.38
C GLU A 54 -18.03 14.81 1.64
N LEU A 55 -16.90 14.22 2.02
CA LEU A 55 -16.75 13.43 3.24
C LEU A 55 -16.79 14.31 4.48
N TYR A 56 -16.25 15.53 4.35
CA TYR A 56 -16.22 16.58 5.36
C TYR A 56 -16.75 17.90 4.78
N GLN A 57 -17.25 18.77 5.65
CA GLN A 57 -17.67 20.14 5.29
C GLN A 57 -16.80 21.21 5.94
N ASN A 58 -16.15 20.86 7.05
CA ASN A 58 -15.31 21.77 7.79
C ASN A 58 -13.84 21.39 7.56
N GLN A 59 -13.06 22.35 7.07
CA GLN A 59 -11.66 22.15 6.72
C GLN A 59 -10.79 21.79 7.93
N ASP A 60 -11.04 22.39 9.09
CA ASP A 60 -10.27 22.10 10.31
C ASP A 60 -10.59 20.68 10.81
N PHE A 61 -11.86 20.27 10.77
CA PHE A 61 -12.27 18.91 11.13
C PHE A 61 -11.70 17.84 10.17
N ALA A 62 -11.62 18.15 8.87
CA ALA A 62 -10.93 17.29 7.90
C ALA A 62 -9.41 17.23 8.18
N ARG A 63 -8.80 18.35 8.57
CA ARG A 63 -7.38 18.43 8.90
C ARG A 63 -7.05 17.60 10.15
N GLU A 64 -7.93 17.57 11.15
CA GLU A 64 -7.76 16.75 12.34
C GLU A 64 -7.60 15.26 11.99
N ILE A 65 -8.50 14.69 11.17
CA ILE A 65 -8.39 13.27 10.80
C ILE A 65 -7.18 12.99 9.91
N ALA A 66 -6.81 13.92 9.03
CA ALA A 66 -5.60 13.80 8.22
C ALA A 66 -4.34 13.76 9.11
N GLN A 67 -4.27 14.58 10.15
CA GLN A 67 -3.17 14.55 11.11
C GLN A 67 -3.11 13.24 11.90
N VAL A 68 -4.25 12.67 12.26
CA VAL A 68 -4.30 11.34 12.90
C VAL A 68 -3.72 10.27 11.96
N ALA A 69 -3.98 10.34 10.66
CA ALA A 69 -3.41 9.40 9.69
C ALA A 69 -1.89 9.56 9.56
N TRP A 70 -1.38 10.79 9.64
CA TRP A 70 0.07 11.05 9.68
C TRP A 70 0.74 10.40 10.88
N LEU A 71 0.12 10.49 12.07
CA LEU A 71 0.62 9.85 13.28
C LEU A 71 0.64 8.33 13.13
N GLU A 72 -0.38 7.75 12.50
CA GLU A 72 -0.44 6.32 12.23
C GLU A 72 0.68 5.87 11.26
N ILE A 73 0.91 6.61 10.17
CA ILE A 73 2.03 6.34 9.24
C ILE A 73 3.38 6.45 9.95
N GLU A 74 3.56 7.46 10.82
CA GLU A 74 4.79 7.60 11.61
C GLU A 74 4.99 6.43 12.57
N GLN A 75 3.91 5.98 13.22
CA GLN A 75 3.91 4.84 14.11
C GLN A 75 4.26 3.55 13.34
N ARG A 76 3.66 3.29 12.19
CA ARG A 76 3.96 2.13 11.33
C ARG A 76 5.41 2.12 10.85
N LYS A 77 5.95 3.29 10.47
CA LYS A 77 7.37 3.45 10.13
C LYS A 77 8.28 3.03 11.28
N LYS A 78 7.97 3.46 12.50
CA LYS A 78 8.75 3.12 13.70
C LYS A 78 8.82 1.61 13.94
N HIS A 79 7.74 0.88 13.66
CA HIS A 79 7.70 -0.58 13.80
C HIS A 79 8.35 -1.34 12.63
N SER A 80 8.27 -0.79 11.42
CA SER A 80 8.74 -1.43 10.19
C SER A 80 10.22 -1.18 9.88
N GLY A 81 10.84 -0.18 10.52
CA GLY A 81 12.25 0.14 10.36
C GLY A 81 12.61 0.60 8.93
N GLY A 82 13.79 0.19 8.45
CA GLY A 82 14.36 0.64 7.16
C GLY A 82 13.64 0.13 5.91
N TYR A 83 12.71 -0.81 6.04
CA TYR A 83 11.95 -1.39 4.91
C TYR A 83 10.64 -0.64 4.64
N TYR A 84 10.34 0.40 5.42
CA TYR A 84 9.16 1.21 5.25
C TYR A 84 9.31 2.16 4.06
N GLY A 85 8.40 2.04 3.10
CA GLY A 85 8.55 2.68 1.79
C GLY A 85 8.22 4.17 1.73
N VAL A 86 7.73 4.76 2.83
CA VAL A 86 7.39 6.18 2.89
C VAL A 86 8.13 6.89 4.02
N VAL A 87 8.30 8.20 3.85
CA VAL A 87 8.88 9.09 4.86
C VAL A 87 7.98 10.31 5.05
N ILE A 88 7.85 10.76 6.28
CA ILE A 88 7.17 12.00 6.63
C ILE A 88 8.20 13.12 6.67
N ASP A 89 7.91 14.21 5.97
CA ASP A 89 8.69 15.45 5.90
C ASP A 89 7.76 16.63 6.18
N GLY A 90 7.58 16.94 7.46
CA GLY A 90 6.59 17.90 7.93
C GLY A 90 5.17 17.47 7.54
N ASN A 91 4.51 18.28 6.72
CA ASN A 91 3.16 18.02 6.23
C ASN A 91 3.11 17.14 4.96
N TRP A 92 4.24 16.56 4.54
CA TRP A 92 4.32 15.74 3.34
C TRP A 92 4.62 14.28 3.68
N VAL A 93 3.99 13.37 2.95
CA VAL A 93 4.38 11.95 2.84
C VAL A 93 5.02 11.77 1.47
N LYS A 94 6.24 11.24 1.48
CA LYS A 94 7.08 11.06 0.28
C LYS A 94 7.56 9.63 0.19
N ARG A 95 7.92 9.18 -1.01
CA ARG A 95 8.55 7.88 -1.21
C ARG A 95 9.95 7.88 -0.62
N SER A 96 10.33 6.82 0.08
CA SER A 96 11.72 6.58 0.48
C SER A 96 12.59 6.35 -0.78
N GLY A 97 13.82 6.85 -0.81
CA GLY A 97 14.63 6.87 -2.05
C GLY A 97 15.05 5.50 -2.60
N ASP A 98 14.91 4.42 -1.83
CA ASP A 98 15.30 3.07 -2.25
C ASP A 98 14.06 2.24 -2.65
N ALA A 99 13.71 2.26 -3.93
CA ALA A 99 12.57 1.52 -4.47
C ALA A 99 12.70 -0.01 -4.33
N THR A 100 13.92 -0.54 -4.28
CA THR A 100 14.19 -1.99 -4.23
C THR A 100 13.79 -2.57 -2.87
N ASN A 101 14.01 -1.81 -1.79
CA ASN A 101 13.66 -2.20 -0.42
C ASN A 101 12.17 -2.06 -0.07
N GLN A 102 11.33 -1.60 -1.01
CA GLN A 102 9.91 -1.34 -0.77
C GLN A 102 8.99 -2.47 -1.20
N THR A 103 9.53 -3.53 -1.81
CA THR A 103 8.73 -4.62 -2.39
C THR A 103 7.82 -5.28 -1.36
N ALA A 104 8.33 -5.50 -0.14
CA ALA A 104 7.55 -6.05 0.96
C ALA A 104 6.40 -5.12 1.36
N HIS A 105 6.69 -3.83 1.52
CA HIS A 105 5.69 -2.83 1.90
C HIS A 105 4.60 -2.71 0.82
N LYS A 106 4.98 -2.55 -0.44
CA LYS A 106 4.04 -2.47 -1.58
C LYS A 106 3.16 -3.72 -1.67
N PHE A 107 3.72 -4.91 -1.42
CA PHE A 107 2.94 -6.14 -1.41
C PHE A 107 1.89 -6.16 -0.29
N LEU A 108 2.32 -5.92 0.95
CA LEU A 108 1.41 -5.92 2.12
C LEU A 108 0.32 -4.86 1.97
N LEU A 109 0.70 -3.67 1.49
CA LEU A 109 -0.23 -2.59 1.23
C LEU A 109 -1.25 -2.94 0.14
N THR A 110 -0.81 -3.64 -0.91
CA THR A 110 -1.73 -4.17 -1.94
C THR A 110 -2.75 -5.13 -1.35
N LEU A 111 -2.31 -6.04 -0.46
CA LEU A 111 -3.21 -6.97 0.22
C LEU A 111 -4.21 -6.24 1.13
N SER A 112 -3.75 -5.24 1.87
CA SER A 112 -4.59 -4.45 2.76
C SER A 112 -5.65 -3.66 1.99
N LEU A 113 -5.23 -2.92 0.96
CA LEU A 113 -6.13 -2.12 0.14
C LEU A 113 -7.14 -2.99 -0.62
N ALA A 114 -6.78 -4.19 -1.07
CA ALA A 114 -7.67 -5.07 -1.82
C ALA A 114 -8.98 -5.39 -1.09
N VAL A 115 -8.98 -5.39 0.25
CA VAL A 115 -10.19 -5.61 1.08
C VAL A 115 -11.13 -4.39 1.05
N SER A 116 -10.57 -3.21 0.81
CA SER A 116 -11.26 -1.92 0.91
C SER A 116 -11.83 -1.41 -0.43
N TYR A 117 -11.42 -2.00 -1.56
CA TYR A 117 -11.98 -1.73 -2.89
C TYR A 117 -12.80 -2.93 -3.41
N ASP A 118 -14.11 -2.88 -3.23
CA ASP A 118 -15.03 -3.95 -3.63
C ASP A 118 -15.06 -4.25 -5.14
N TRP A 119 -14.67 -3.28 -5.96
CA TRP A 119 -14.53 -3.40 -7.41
C TRP A 119 -13.18 -3.95 -7.86
N TRP A 120 -12.13 -3.89 -7.03
CA TRP A 120 -10.76 -4.26 -7.44
C TRP A 120 -10.72 -5.68 -7.99
N ARG A 121 -11.34 -6.65 -7.28
CA ARG A 121 -11.41 -8.05 -7.72
C ARG A 121 -12.00 -8.23 -9.12
N ASN A 122 -12.95 -7.36 -9.49
CA ASN A 122 -13.68 -7.44 -10.75
C ASN A 122 -12.94 -6.68 -11.86
N ALA A 123 -12.29 -5.57 -11.54
CA ALA A 123 -11.59 -4.72 -12.49
C ALA A 123 -10.25 -5.30 -12.93
N PHE A 124 -9.51 -5.93 -12.02
CA PHE A 124 -8.18 -6.46 -12.32
C PHE A 124 -8.19 -7.94 -12.77
N GLY A 125 -9.32 -8.64 -12.62
CA GLY A 125 -9.50 -10.00 -13.11
C GLY A 125 -8.40 -10.98 -12.66
N ALA A 126 -8.31 -12.15 -13.31
CA ALA A 126 -7.37 -13.21 -12.97
C ALA A 126 -5.88 -12.91 -13.29
N ASN A 127 -5.54 -11.66 -13.65
CA ASN A 127 -4.17 -11.28 -14.01
C ASN A 127 -3.39 -10.84 -12.77
N TYR A 128 -2.82 -11.83 -12.08
CA TYR A 128 -2.03 -11.64 -10.85
C TYR A 128 -0.54 -11.47 -11.11
N THR A 129 -0.12 -11.00 -12.30
CA THR A 129 1.31 -11.01 -12.68
C THR A 129 2.15 -10.08 -11.79
N GLU A 130 1.73 -8.85 -11.54
CA GLU A 130 2.48 -7.91 -10.68
C GLU A 130 2.38 -8.30 -9.20
N GLN A 131 1.21 -8.71 -8.73
CA GLN A 131 1.01 -9.18 -7.35
C GLN A 131 1.82 -10.45 -7.08
N GLY A 132 1.83 -11.36 -8.05
CA GLY A 132 2.61 -12.59 -8.06
C GLY A 132 4.11 -12.32 -8.08
N ARG A 133 4.56 -11.33 -8.86
CA ARG A 133 5.95 -10.86 -8.86
C ARG A 133 6.36 -10.33 -7.49
N HIS A 134 5.52 -9.50 -6.87
CA HIS A 134 5.79 -8.97 -5.53
C HIS A 134 5.79 -10.09 -4.47
N PHE A 135 4.85 -11.03 -4.54
CA PHE A 135 4.80 -12.19 -3.66
C PHE A 135 6.04 -13.08 -3.79
N GLU A 136 6.44 -13.43 -5.02
CA GLU A 136 7.63 -14.26 -5.24
C GLU A 136 8.90 -13.55 -4.79
N SER A 137 9.02 -12.25 -5.05
CA SER A 137 10.18 -11.48 -4.59
C SER A 137 10.25 -11.40 -3.05
N LEU A 138 9.11 -11.25 -2.38
CA LEU A 138 9.03 -11.27 -0.92
C LEU A 138 9.38 -12.65 -0.37
N THR A 139 8.86 -13.70 -0.98
CA THR A 139 9.11 -15.10 -0.61
C THR A 139 10.58 -15.46 -0.81
N GLU A 140 11.18 -15.03 -1.92
CA GLU A 140 12.61 -15.21 -2.21
C GLU A 140 13.48 -14.55 -1.13
N MET A 141 13.17 -13.31 -0.76
CA MET A 141 13.88 -12.61 0.34
C MET A 141 13.72 -13.34 1.67
N ALA A 142 12.50 -13.77 2.01
CA ALA A 142 12.21 -14.45 3.27
C ALA A 142 12.91 -15.81 3.38
N ILE A 143 12.84 -16.64 2.34
CA ILE A 143 13.49 -17.96 2.32
C ILE A 143 15.00 -17.79 2.38
N SER A 144 15.58 -16.88 1.59
CA SER A 144 17.03 -16.63 1.60
C SER A 144 17.55 -16.21 2.97
N ALA A 145 16.77 -15.41 3.71
CA ALA A 145 17.10 -15.01 5.08
C ALA A 145 16.99 -16.17 6.09
N LEU A 146 15.99 -17.05 5.93
CA LEU A 146 15.74 -18.18 6.84
C LEU A 146 16.66 -19.38 6.58
N THR A 147 17.14 -19.57 5.36
CA THR A 147 18.00 -20.69 4.97
C THR A 147 19.34 -20.21 4.36
N PRO A 148 20.27 -19.68 5.19
CA PRO A 148 21.58 -19.26 4.70
C PRO A 148 22.31 -20.41 3.99
N GLY A 149 22.77 -20.16 2.77
CA GLY A 149 23.51 -21.12 1.94
C GLY A 149 22.66 -21.97 0.99
N TRP A 150 21.33 -21.82 1.00
CA TRP A 150 20.46 -22.47 0.00
C TRP A 150 20.31 -21.57 -1.23
N SER A 151 20.28 -22.18 -2.41
CA SER A 151 19.89 -21.48 -3.63
C SER A 151 18.36 -21.43 -3.71
N VAL A 152 17.80 -20.22 -3.80
CA VAL A 152 16.36 -20.00 -3.94
C VAL A 152 16.03 -19.73 -5.39
N PHE A 153 14.94 -20.33 -5.89
CA PHE A 153 14.50 -20.20 -7.28
C PHE A 153 13.04 -19.78 -7.32
N SER A 154 12.69 -18.87 -8.24
CA SER A 154 11.30 -18.49 -8.51
C SER A 154 10.56 -19.60 -9.27
N THR A 155 9.27 -19.76 -8.98
CA THR A 155 8.39 -20.75 -9.60
C THR A 155 7.61 -20.24 -10.82
N GLY A 156 7.80 -18.97 -11.21
CA GLY A 156 7.33 -18.44 -12.49
C GLY A 156 6.18 -17.43 -12.42
N TRP A 157 5.74 -16.98 -11.24
CA TRP A 157 4.77 -15.87 -11.17
C TRP A 157 5.40 -14.53 -11.60
N LYS A 158 6.74 -14.41 -11.58
CA LYS A 158 7.53 -13.29 -12.13
C LYS A 158 7.45 -13.13 -13.66
N GLY A 159 6.81 -14.04 -14.39
CA GLY A 159 6.63 -13.96 -15.85
C GLY A 159 7.87 -14.34 -16.68
N GLY A 160 8.88 -14.97 -16.06
CA GLY A 160 10.02 -15.56 -16.75
C GLY A 160 9.81 -17.07 -16.90
N THR A 161 10.02 -17.59 -18.11
CA THR A 161 10.13 -19.01 -18.50
C THR A 161 10.08 -20.01 -17.35
N ALA A 162 9.10 -20.92 -17.40
CA ALA A 162 9.04 -22.12 -16.58
C ALA A 162 10.45 -22.68 -16.36
N ASN A 163 10.78 -22.89 -15.09
CA ASN A 163 12.10 -23.30 -14.63
C ASN A 163 12.49 -24.60 -15.38
N SER A 164 13.35 -24.50 -16.41
CA SER A 164 13.74 -25.62 -17.28
C SER A 164 14.46 -26.72 -16.49
N HIS A 165 14.93 -26.40 -15.29
CA HIS A 165 15.53 -27.32 -14.34
C HIS A 165 14.53 -28.29 -13.68
N PHE A 166 13.24 -27.94 -13.61
CA PHE A 166 12.20 -28.87 -13.15
C PHE A 166 11.82 -29.87 -14.25
N LEU A 167 11.84 -29.43 -15.50
CA LEU A 167 11.54 -30.28 -16.66
C LEU A 167 12.65 -31.30 -16.96
N SER A 168 13.89 -31.03 -16.55
CA SER A 168 15.02 -31.97 -16.73
C SER A 168 15.18 -33.01 -15.62
N VAL A 169 14.52 -32.81 -14.47
CA VAL A 169 14.52 -33.77 -13.34
C VAL A 169 13.26 -34.65 -13.35
N ALA A 170 12.22 -34.23 -14.07
CA ALA A 170 10.96 -34.97 -14.25
C ALA A 170 10.87 -35.75 -15.59
N ALA A 171 11.95 -35.79 -16.38
CA ALA A 171 12.09 -36.59 -17.61
C ALA A 171 13.15 -37.68 -17.41
#